data_AF-A0A4Q1S1F6-F1
#
_entry.id   AF-A0A4Q1S1F6-F1
#
_cell.length_a   1.000
_cell.length_b   1.000
_cell.length_c   1.000
_cell.angle_alpha   90.00
_cell.angle_beta   90.00
_cell.angle_gamma   90.00
#
_symmetry.space_group_name_H-M   'P 1'
#
loop_
_entity.id
_entity.type
_entity.pdbx_description
1 polymer ?
#
loop_
_entity_poly.entity_id
_entity_poly.type
_entity_poly.pdbx_seq_one_letter_code
_entity_poly.pdbx_strand_id
1 'polypeptide(L)'
;MNSRQMYEKIKERLVAHPHWTFRFDAKQDAMRVEDRRTKKGVTISLPGVIAKWHEQKDEAVREVVYYVEQTLKTMEEDAALSGNERNIYPVIRSASFPTETKEGVPLLFDDHTAETRIYYALDLGKTYRLIDERMLEKDNWSRERVKEIARFNVRSLSTPVKEDRVADNVFYFVNTNDGYDASRILNESFLADMRARVEGTMAVAVPHQDVLVIADVRNDIGYDVLAQMTMSFFAGGRVPITALSFLYENGKLEPIFILGKKRRT
;
A
#
# COMPACT_ATOMS: atom_id res chain seq x y z
N MET A 1 -10.08 -16.64 16.98
CA MET A 1 -8.69 -16.41 16.57
C MET A 1 -8.31 -15.03 17.05
N ASN A 2 -7.29 -14.90 17.90
CA ASN A 2 -6.74 -13.60 18.31
C ASN A 2 -5.34 -13.40 17.71
N SER A 3 -4.79 -12.19 17.82
CA SER A 3 -3.51 -11.83 17.23
C SER A 3 -2.34 -12.64 17.76
N ARG A 4 -2.36 -13.02 19.04
CA ARG A 4 -1.33 -13.90 19.60
C ARG A 4 -1.38 -15.30 19.00
N GLN A 5 -2.57 -15.87 18.84
CA GLN A 5 -2.78 -17.17 18.20
C GLN A 5 -2.38 -17.12 16.72
N MET A 6 -2.73 -16.04 16.00
CA MET A 6 -2.34 -15.87 14.60
C MET A 6 -0.82 -15.76 14.45
N TYR A 7 -0.17 -15.00 15.34
CA TYR A 7 1.30 -14.90 15.41
C TYR A 7 1.96 -16.27 15.53
N GLU A 8 1.56 -17.10 16.50
CA GLU A 8 2.16 -18.44 16.67
C GLU A 8 1.89 -19.33 15.45
N LYS A 9 0.68 -19.25 14.87
CA LYS A 9 0.31 -20.04 13.68
C LYS A 9 1.13 -19.69 12.44
N ILE A 10 1.44 -18.42 12.22
CA ILE A 10 2.34 -17.98 11.12
C ILE A 10 3.78 -18.40 11.44
N LYS A 11 4.23 -18.21 12.69
CA LYS A 11 5.58 -18.57 13.14
C LYS A 11 5.87 -20.06 12.99
N GLU A 12 4.92 -20.93 13.34
CA GLU A 12 5.06 -22.39 13.16
C GLU A 12 5.38 -22.79 11.72
N ARG A 13 4.83 -22.07 10.73
CA ARG A 13 5.08 -22.32 9.31
C ARG A 13 6.45 -21.82 8.85
N LEU A 14 6.99 -20.81 9.52
CA LEU A 14 8.23 -20.12 9.14
C LEU A 14 9.44 -20.53 9.97
N VAL A 15 9.26 -21.26 11.08
CA VAL A 15 10.33 -21.62 12.02
C VAL A 15 11.42 -22.50 11.40
N ALA A 16 11.13 -23.15 10.27
CA ALA A 16 12.10 -23.92 9.49
C ALA A 16 13.24 -23.05 8.92
N HIS A 17 13.08 -21.72 8.87
CA HIS A 17 14.12 -20.78 8.44
C HIS A 17 15.03 -20.38 9.62
N PRO A 18 16.25 -20.93 9.74
CA PRO A 18 17.06 -20.88 10.97
C PRO A 18 17.65 -19.51 11.30
N HIS A 19 17.61 -18.60 10.34
CA HIS A 19 18.13 -17.24 10.48
C HIS A 19 17.04 -16.21 10.71
N TRP A 20 15.77 -16.60 10.64
CA TRP A 20 14.67 -15.68 10.82
C TRP A 20 14.28 -15.57 12.29
N THR A 21 13.95 -14.35 12.67
CA THR A 21 13.51 -13.97 14.01
C THR A 21 12.10 -13.42 13.91
N PHE A 22 11.30 -13.73 14.92
CA PHE A 22 9.88 -13.41 14.96
C PHE A 22 9.62 -12.59 16.22
N ARG A 23 8.99 -11.43 16.07
CA ARG A 23 8.61 -10.57 17.18
C ARG A 23 7.15 -10.17 17.05
N PHE A 24 6.40 -10.33 18.13
CA PHE A 24 5.04 -9.84 18.26
C PHE A 24 5.06 -8.45 18.91
N ASP A 25 4.47 -7.45 18.23
CA ASP A 25 4.21 -6.13 18.77
C ASP A 25 2.75 -6.04 19.22
N ALA A 26 2.53 -6.16 20.53
CA ALA A 26 1.19 -6.12 21.11
C ALA A 26 0.55 -4.72 21.04
N LYS A 27 1.34 -3.65 20.91
CA LYS A 27 0.81 -2.27 20.83
C LYS A 27 0.30 -1.96 19.43
N GLN A 28 1.02 -2.40 18.41
CA GLN A 28 0.66 -2.20 17.01
C GLN A 28 -0.13 -3.36 16.40
N ASP A 29 -0.38 -4.40 17.19
CA ASP A 29 -1.00 -5.65 16.79
C ASP A 29 -0.39 -6.26 15.51
N ALA A 30 0.95 -6.31 15.50
CA ALA A 30 1.73 -6.65 14.33
C ALA A 30 2.77 -7.74 14.60
N MET A 31 3.13 -8.48 13.55
CA MET A 31 4.21 -9.45 13.54
C MET A 31 5.37 -8.93 12.71
N ARG A 32 6.55 -8.83 13.31
CA ARG A 32 7.81 -8.59 12.60
C ARG A 32 8.50 -9.92 12.33
N VAL A 33 8.85 -10.16 11.07
CA VAL A 33 9.76 -11.24 10.66
C VAL A 33 11.03 -10.63 10.08
N GLU A 34 12.19 -11.05 10.55
CA GLU A 34 13.48 -10.45 10.21
C GLU A 34 14.58 -11.49 10.08
N ASP A 35 15.39 -11.44 9.01
CA ASP A 35 16.60 -12.24 8.91
C ASP A 35 17.71 -11.61 9.75
N ARG A 36 18.21 -12.36 10.74
CA ARG A 36 19.23 -11.88 11.69
C ARG A 36 20.57 -11.55 11.05
N ARG A 37 20.89 -12.13 9.88
CA ARG A 37 22.15 -11.93 9.14
C ARG A 37 22.15 -10.58 8.43
N THR A 38 21.05 -10.27 7.76
CA THR A 38 20.91 -9.03 6.97
C THR A 38 20.24 -7.91 7.75
N LYS A 39 19.61 -8.19 8.89
CA LYS A 39 18.74 -7.25 9.65
C LYS A 39 17.52 -6.74 8.87
N LYS A 40 17.30 -7.27 7.67
CA LYS A 40 16.15 -6.93 6.82
C LYS A 40 14.96 -7.81 7.13
N GLY A 41 13.77 -7.29 6.88
CA GLY A 41 12.54 -8.02 7.18
C GLY A 41 11.26 -7.22 6.95
N VAL A 42 10.14 -7.86 7.25
CA VAL A 42 8.80 -7.37 6.98
C VAL A 42 7.95 -7.31 8.24
N THR A 43 7.11 -6.29 8.34
CA THR A 43 6.12 -6.14 9.41
C THR A 43 4.74 -6.38 8.83
N ILE A 44 3.94 -7.22 9.48
CA ILE A 44 2.62 -7.66 9.03
C ILE A 44 1.59 -7.26 10.08
N SER A 45 0.54 -6.54 9.66
CA SER A 45 -0.63 -6.27 10.50
C SER A 45 -1.42 -7.57 10.71
N LEU A 46 -1.54 -8.03 11.97
CA LEU A 46 -2.24 -9.28 12.29
C LEU A 46 -3.77 -9.16 12.19
N PRO A 47 -4.42 -8.03 12.53
CA PRO A 47 -5.85 -7.84 12.30
C PRO A 47 -6.29 -8.13 10.86
N GLY A 48 -5.54 -7.62 9.87
CA GLY A 48 -5.85 -7.86 8.46
C GLY A 48 -5.76 -9.34 8.08
N VAL A 49 -4.78 -10.07 8.64
CA VAL A 49 -4.66 -11.52 8.42
C VAL A 49 -5.79 -12.29 9.10
N ILE A 50 -6.20 -11.89 10.30
CA ILE A 50 -7.31 -12.52 11.04
C ILE A 50 -8.62 -12.31 10.31
N ALA A 51 -8.88 -11.10 9.80
CA ALA A 51 -10.07 -10.80 9.01
C ALA A 51 -10.17 -11.75 7.80
N LYS A 52 -9.08 -11.88 7.01
CA LYS A 52 -9.02 -12.84 5.90
C LYS A 52 -9.15 -14.29 6.36
N TRP A 53 -8.57 -14.66 7.50
CA TRP A 53 -8.67 -16.01 8.06
C TRP A 53 -10.11 -16.38 8.44
N HIS A 54 -10.94 -15.42 8.88
CA HIS A 54 -12.34 -15.72 9.19
C HIS A 54 -13.11 -16.22 7.96
N GLU A 55 -12.79 -15.69 6.78
CA GLU A 55 -13.41 -16.05 5.50
C GLU A 55 -12.72 -17.25 4.84
N GLN A 56 -11.38 -17.21 4.73
CA GLN A 56 -10.59 -18.13 3.90
C GLN A 56 -9.85 -19.21 4.70
N LYS A 57 -9.94 -19.19 6.04
CA LYS A 57 -9.28 -20.14 6.95
C LYS A 57 -7.78 -20.25 6.67
N ASP A 58 -7.25 -21.47 6.54
CA ASP A 58 -5.81 -21.74 6.43
C ASP A 58 -5.15 -21.06 5.22
N GLU A 59 -5.91 -20.77 4.15
CA GLU A 59 -5.40 -20.09 2.96
C GLU A 59 -4.82 -18.72 3.27
N ALA A 60 -5.51 -17.92 4.10
CA ALA A 60 -5.01 -16.61 4.53
C ALA A 60 -3.63 -16.70 5.22
N VAL A 61 -3.37 -17.80 5.95
CA VAL A 61 -2.06 -18.04 6.57
C VAL A 61 -1.03 -18.44 5.52
N ARG A 62 -1.39 -19.29 4.55
CA ARG A 62 -0.50 -19.68 3.44
C ARG A 62 -0.05 -18.47 2.63
N GLU A 63 -0.97 -17.57 2.27
CA GLU A 63 -0.66 -16.36 1.54
C GLU A 63 0.34 -15.46 2.29
N VAL A 64 0.15 -15.30 3.60
CA VAL A 64 1.02 -14.46 4.43
C VAL A 64 2.40 -15.08 4.61
N VAL A 65 2.46 -16.40 4.86
CA VAL A 65 3.71 -17.15 4.93
C VAL A 65 4.49 -17.00 3.65
N TYR A 66 3.84 -17.21 2.51
CA TYR A 66 4.44 -17.05 1.19
C TYR A 66 4.94 -15.63 0.95
N TYR A 67 4.15 -14.60 1.29
CA TYR A 67 4.55 -13.20 1.20
C TYR A 67 5.82 -12.90 2.02
N VAL A 68 5.91 -13.42 3.25
CA VAL A 68 7.10 -13.27 4.10
C VAL A 68 8.32 -13.92 3.45
N GLU A 69 8.16 -15.15 2.96
CA GLU A 69 9.26 -15.89 2.37
C GLU A 69 9.82 -15.21 1.13
N GLN A 70 8.94 -14.79 0.22
CA GLN A 70 9.36 -14.07 -0.98
C GLN A 70 10.02 -12.73 -0.63
N THR A 71 9.48 -12.00 0.34
CA THR A 71 10.05 -10.71 0.77
C THR A 71 11.45 -10.86 1.35
N LEU A 72 11.65 -11.81 2.27
CA LEU A 72 12.96 -12.01 2.90
C LEU A 72 14.01 -12.55 1.92
N LYS A 73 13.66 -13.50 1.05
CA LYS A 73 14.56 -14.01 0.02
C LYS A 73 15.04 -12.89 -0.91
N THR A 74 14.10 -12.07 -1.35
CA THR A 74 14.39 -10.96 -2.26
C THR A 74 15.26 -9.87 -1.61
N MET A 75 15.13 -9.68 -0.29
CA MET A 75 15.97 -8.75 0.46
C MET A 75 17.44 -9.21 0.60
N GLU A 76 17.72 -10.50 0.41
CA GLU A 76 19.08 -11.04 0.30
C GLU A 76 19.71 -10.80 -1.07
N GLU A 77 18.89 -10.67 -2.12
CA GLU A 77 19.37 -10.42 -3.47
C GLU A 77 19.88 -8.98 -3.58
N ASP A 78 21.13 -8.85 -4.02
CA ASP A 78 21.84 -7.57 -4.11
C ASP A 78 21.43 -6.83 -5.40
N ALA A 79 20.13 -6.52 -5.50
CA ALA A 79 19.53 -5.99 -6.70
C ALA A 79 20.04 -4.56 -7.01
N ALA A 80 20.63 -4.40 -8.19
CA ALA A 80 21.08 -3.12 -8.73
C ALA A 80 19.89 -2.37 -9.37
N LEU A 81 19.92 -1.03 -9.32
CA LEU A 81 18.99 -0.17 -10.04
C LEU A 81 19.27 -0.20 -11.55
N SER A 82 20.56 -0.24 -11.91
CA SER A 82 21.05 -0.31 -13.28
C SER A 82 20.63 -1.60 -13.96
N GLY A 83 19.94 -1.46 -15.10
CA GLY A 83 19.34 -2.57 -15.83
C GLY A 83 17.93 -2.95 -15.35
N ASN A 84 17.43 -2.32 -14.27
CA ASN A 84 16.09 -2.53 -13.75
C ASN A 84 15.21 -1.27 -13.85
N GLU A 85 15.52 -0.35 -14.75
CA GLU A 85 14.79 0.91 -14.93
C GLU A 85 13.28 0.69 -15.09
N ARG A 86 12.86 -0.33 -15.84
CA ARG A 86 11.44 -0.65 -16.09
C ARG A 86 10.71 -1.23 -14.88
N ASN A 87 11.45 -1.60 -13.84
CA ASN A 87 10.95 -2.22 -12.63
C ASN A 87 10.94 -1.23 -11.46
N ILE A 88 11.14 0.07 -11.70
CA ILE A 88 11.14 1.07 -10.63
C ILE A 88 9.77 1.76 -10.59
N TYR A 89 9.07 1.66 -9.46
CA TYR A 89 7.73 2.21 -9.30
C TYR A 89 7.64 3.11 -8.07
N PRO A 90 6.79 4.15 -8.11
CA PRO A 90 6.43 4.89 -6.92
C PRO A 90 5.44 4.06 -6.11
N VAL A 91 5.51 4.16 -4.78
CA VAL A 91 4.64 3.46 -3.84
C VAL A 91 4.11 4.45 -2.82
N ILE A 92 2.80 4.48 -2.64
CA ILE A 92 2.16 5.32 -1.64
C ILE A 92 2.24 4.65 -0.26
N ARG A 93 2.60 5.45 0.74
CA ARG A 93 2.61 5.07 2.15
C ARG A 93 2.01 6.17 3.01
N SER A 94 1.63 5.81 4.23
CA SER A 94 1.30 6.79 5.27
C SER A 94 2.44 7.79 5.43
N ALA A 95 2.13 9.06 5.68
CA ALA A 95 3.11 10.08 6.06
C ALA A 95 3.89 9.71 7.34
N SER A 96 3.33 8.83 8.18
CA SER A 96 3.99 8.28 9.38
C SER A 96 4.97 7.13 9.09
N PHE A 97 5.05 6.65 7.83
CA PHE A 97 5.98 5.59 7.47
C PHE A 97 7.43 6.07 7.65
N PRO A 98 8.34 5.21 8.16
CA PRO A 98 9.74 5.59 8.39
C PRO A 98 10.41 6.21 7.17
N THR A 99 11.16 7.29 7.39
CA THR A 99 11.95 7.98 6.35
C THR A 99 13.35 7.40 6.16
N GLU A 100 13.71 6.42 6.98
CA GLU A 100 14.98 5.73 6.97
C GLU A 100 14.78 4.24 7.20
N THR A 101 15.74 3.44 6.74
CA THR A 101 15.82 2.03 7.10
C THR A 101 16.17 1.87 8.57
N LYS A 102 16.01 0.66 9.10
CA LYS A 102 16.43 0.35 10.49
C LYS A 102 17.93 0.55 10.74
N GLU A 103 18.73 0.57 9.68
CA GLU A 103 20.17 0.80 9.73
C GLU A 103 20.52 2.29 9.67
N GLY A 104 19.53 3.18 9.71
CA GLY A 104 19.71 4.63 9.62
C GLY A 104 20.06 5.13 8.22
N VAL A 105 19.76 4.34 7.17
CA VAL A 105 19.97 4.77 5.79
C VAL A 105 18.73 5.52 5.32
N PRO A 106 18.82 6.77 4.87
CA PRO A 106 17.66 7.50 4.37
C PRO A 106 17.02 6.76 3.19
N LEU A 107 15.69 6.68 3.21
CA LEU A 107 14.90 6.19 2.08
C LEU A 107 14.67 7.34 1.10
N LEU A 108 14.58 7.02 -0.18
CA LEU A 108 14.17 7.98 -1.18
C LEU A 108 12.65 8.17 -1.13
N PHE A 109 12.21 9.41 -0.92
CA PHE A 109 10.80 9.77 -0.90
C PHE A 109 10.55 11.22 -1.32
N ASP A 110 9.28 11.53 -1.62
CA ASP A 110 8.72 12.87 -1.79
C ASP A 110 7.44 13.02 -0.98
N ASP A 111 7.18 14.22 -0.46
CA ASP A 111 5.88 14.54 0.15
C ASP A 111 4.77 14.50 -0.92
N HIS A 112 3.56 14.12 -0.50
CA HIS A 112 2.42 13.98 -1.41
C HIS A 112 1.18 14.68 -0.87
N THR A 113 0.70 14.26 0.31
CA THR A 113 -0.37 14.95 1.04
C THR A 113 -0.02 14.98 2.53
N ALA A 114 -0.85 15.61 3.37
CA ALA A 114 -0.65 15.53 4.81
C ALA A 114 -0.74 14.09 5.37
N GLU A 115 -1.44 13.20 4.65
CA GLU A 115 -1.68 11.81 5.06
C GLU A 115 -0.73 10.81 4.42
N THR A 116 -0.12 11.17 3.28
CA THR A 116 0.62 10.22 2.45
C THR A 116 1.93 10.78 1.92
N ARG A 117 2.85 9.87 1.63
CA ARG A 117 4.17 10.13 1.07
C ARG A 117 4.44 9.16 -0.08
N ILE A 118 5.18 9.63 -1.08
CA ILE A 118 5.62 8.82 -2.22
C ILE A 118 6.99 8.25 -1.86
N TYR A 119 7.11 6.93 -1.80
CA TYR A 119 8.39 6.24 -1.77
C TYR A 119 8.69 5.65 -3.15
N TYR A 120 9.93 5.27 -3.38
CA TYR A 120 10.35 4.64 -4.64
C TYR A 120 10.80 3.22 -4.35
N ALA A 121 10.39 2.30 -5.20
CA ALA A 121 10.64 0.87 -5.02
C ALA A 121 11.20 0.25 -6.30
N LEU A 122 12.17 -0.64 -6.12
CA LEU A 122 12.60 -1.58 -7.13
C LEU A 122 11.75 -2.85 -7.03
N ASP A 123 10.93 -3.07 -8.04
CA ASP A 123 10.12 -4.27 -8.23
C ASP A 123 10.99 -5.48 -8.53
N LEU A 124 10.68 -6.56 -7.84
CA LEU A 124 11.41 -7.83 -7.89
C LEU A 124 10.40 -8.96 -8.18
N GLY A 125 9.34 -8.63 -8.92
CA GLY A 125 8.27 -9.52 -9.36
C GLY A 125 7.21 -9.80 -8.30
N LYS A 126 7.58 -10.49 -7.21
CA LYS A 126 6.61 -10.90 -6.17
C LYS A 126 6.58 -9.97 -4.95
N THR A 127 7.57 -9.10 -4.87
CA THR A 127 7.78 -8.14 -3.80
C THR A 127 8.64 -7.03 -4.38
N TYR A 128 8.92 -6.01 -3.57
CA TYR A 128 9.84 -4.95 -3.96
C TYR A 128 10.69 -4.52 -2.79
N ARG A 129 11.77 -3.82 -3.11
CA ARG A 129 12.66 -3.16 -2.16
C ARG A 129 12.51 -1.66 -2.30
N LEU A 130 12.28 -0.96 -1.18
CA LEU A 130 12.33 0.50 -1.17
C LEU A 130 13.76 0.97 -1.46
N ILE A 131 13.89 1.97 -2.34
CA ILE A 131 15.15 2.56 -2.76
C ILE A 131 15.66 3.44 -1.61
N ASP A 132 16.89 3.16 -1.19
CA ASP A 132 17.62 3.89 -0.15
C ASP A 132 18.84 4.61 -0.76
N GLU A 133 19.43 5.55 -0.02
CA GLU A 133 20.58 6.32 -0.53
C GLU A 133 21.78 5.43 -0.89
N ARG A 134 22.00 4.31 -0.20
CA ARG A 134 23.09 3.39 -0.54
C ARG A 134 22.89 2.75 -1.91
N MET A 135 21.64 2.45 -2.29
CA MET A 135 21.34 1.95 -3.64
C MET A 135 21.64 2.99 -4.72
N LEU A 136 21.34 4.27 -4.45
CA LEU A 136 21.66 5.37 -5.36
C LEU A 136 23.18 5.55 -5.51
N GLU A 137 23.92 5.54 -4.39
CA GLU A 137 25.38 5.68 -4.38
C GLU A 137 26.07 4.53 -5.12
N LYS A 138 25.64 3.28 -4.86
CA LYS A 138 26.21 2.08 -5.49
C LYS A 138 26.16 2.15 -7.02
N ASP A 139 25.07 2.67 -7.56
CA ASP A 139 24.84 2.73 -9.00
C ASP A 139 25.15 4.11 -9.61
N ASN A 140 25.58 5.07 -8.77
CA ASN A 140 25.83 6.46 -9.14
C ASN A 140 24.61 7.14 -9.81
N TRP A 141 23.43 6.97 -9.22
CA TRP A 141 22.18 7.54 -9.72
C TRP A 141 21.75 8.76 -8.90
N SER A 142 21.28 9.80 -9.57
CA SER A 142 20.60 10.92 -8.93
C SER A 142 19.20 10.53 -8.45
N ARG A 143 18.71 11.20 -7.42
CA ARG A 143 17.32 11.09 -6.95
C ARG A 143 16.33 11.40 -8.07
N GLU A 144 16.55 12.46 -8.83
CA GLU A 144 15.69 12.96 -9.90
C GLU A 144 15.46 11.89 -10.97
N ARG A 145 16.52 11.21 -11.41
CA ARG A 145 16.45 10.09 -12.35
C ARG A 145 15.48 9.00 -11.88
N VAL A 146 15.57 8.57 -10.61
CA VAL A 146 14.66 7.54 -10.07
C VAL A 146 13.21 8.03 -10.09
N LYS A 147 12.98 9.29 -9.71
CA LYS A 147 11.65 9.90 -9.68
C LYS A 147 11.01 9.95 -11.07
N GLU A 148 11.78 10.36 -12.08
CA GLU A 148 11.32 10.41 -13.48
C GLU A 148 10.97 9.04 -14.02
N ILE A 149 11.85 8.05 -13.82
CA ILE A 149 11.64 6.66 -14.22
C ILE A 149 10.36 6.11 -13.57
N ALA A 150 10.23 6.28 -12.25
CA ALA A 150 9.07 5.82 -11.50
C ALA A 150 7.75 6.43 -12.01
N ARG A 151 7.73 7.74 -12.25
CA ARG A 151 6.57 8.45 -12.81
C ARG A 151 6.21 7.93 -14.21
N PHE A 152 7.20 7.60 -15.03
CA PHE A 152 6.94 7.00 -16.35
C PHE A 152 6.34 5.59 -16.23
N ASN A 153 6.91 4.75 -15.36
CA ASN A 153 6.48 3.37 -15.21
C ASN A 153 5.06 3.27 -14.64
N VAL A 154 4.69 4.08 -13.63
CA VAL A 154 3.32 4.06 -13.09
C VAL A 154 2.27 4.50 -14.12
N ARG A 155 2.63 5.39 -15.04
CA ARG A 155 1.75 5.80 -16.15
C ARG A 155 1.55 4.70 -17.19
N SER A 156 2.47 3.75 -17.29
CA SER A 156 2.37 2.61 -18.21
C SER A 156 1.49 1.48 -17.68
N LEU A 157 1.15 1.50 -16.38
CA LEU A 157 0.31 0.50 -15.77
C LEU A 157 -1.13 0.59 -16.30
N SER A 158 -1.77 -0.56 -16.47
CA SER A 158 -3.18 -0.62 -16.86
C SER A 158 -4.06 0.02 -15.78
N THR A 159 -5.10 0.73 -16.19
CA THR A 159 -6.05 1.40 -15.28
C THR A 159 -7.47 0.85 -15.45
N PRO A 160 -7.70 -0.47 -15.27
CA PRO A 160 -9.04 -1.03 -15.33
C PRO A 160 -9.85 -0.50 -14.15
N VAL A 161 -11.08 -0.08 -14.43
CA VAL A 161 -12.03 0.38 -13.41
C VAL A 161 -13.24 -0.53 -13.40
N LYS A 162 -13.57 -1.05 -12.21
CA LYS A 162 -14.86 -1.68 -11.96
C LYS A 162 -15.81 -0.64 -11.38
N GLU A 163 -16.96 -0.45 -12.01
CA GLU A 163 -17.99 0.47 -11.54
C GLU A 163 -18.96 -0.24 -10.58
N ASP A 164 -19.37 0.46 -9.53
CA ASP A 164 -20.48 0.10 -8.65
C ASP A 164 -21.33 1.35 -8.32
N ARG A 165 -22.62 1.16 -8.01
CA ARG A 165 -23.56 2.26 -7.75
C ARG A 165 -24.28 2.06 -6.44
N VAL A 166 -24.25 3.08 -5.58
CA VAL A 166 -24.90 3.05 -4.25
C VAL A 166 -25.56 4.39 -3.96
N ALA A 167 -26.87 4.38 -3.69
CA ALA A 167 -27.65 5.57 -3.35
C ALA A 167 -27.39 6.74 -4.33
N ASP A 168 -27.46 6.46 -5.63
CA ASP A 168 -27.21 7.41 -6.74
C ASP A 168 -25.78 7.96 -6.86
N ASN A 169 -24.83 7.46 -6.09
CA ASN A 169 -23.40 7.75 -6.25
C ASN A 169 -22.72 6.63 -7.04
N VAL A 170 -21.60 6.94 -7.70
CA VAL A 170 -20.83 5.96 -8.49
C VAL A 170 -19.45 5.77 -7.89
N PHE A 171 -19.00 4.53 -7.76
CA PHE A 171 -17.70 4.17 -7.21
C PHE A 171 -16.93 3.33 -8.21
N TYR A 172 -15.70 3.75 -8.50
CA TYR A 172 -14.78 3.09 -9.41
C TYR A 172 -13.64 2.47 -8.62
N PHE A 173 -13.45 1.17 -8.80
CA PHE A 173 -12.43 0.39 -8.10
C PHE A 173 -11.32 0.00 -9.07
N VAL A 174 -10.08 0.29 -8.67
CA VAL A 174 -8.88 -0.29 -9.28
C VAL A 174 -8.28 -1.27 -8.27
N ASN A 175 -8.32 -2.55 -8.63
CA ASN A 175 -7.76 -3.66 -7.87
C ASN A 175 -7.21 -4.70 -8.86
N THR A 176 -6.02 -4.42 -9.38
CA THR A 176 -5.29 -5.35 -10.25
C THR A 176 -4.48 -6.36 -9.45
N ASN A 177 -4.25 -6.08 -8.15
CA ASN A 177 -3.41 -6.86 -7.25
C ASN A 177 -1.97 -7.02 -7.76
N ASP A 178 -1.49 -6.01 -8.49
CA ASP A 178 -0.10 -5.93 -8.96
C ASP A 178 0.86 -5.29 -7.93
N GLY A 179 0.36 -4.90 -6.76
CA GLY A 179 1.14 -4.22 -5.72
C GLY A 179 1.22 -2.71 -5.87
N TYR A 180 0.64 -2.13 -6.94
CA TYR A 180 0.76 -0.72 -7.32
C TYR A 180 -0.60 -0.06 -7.60
N ASP A 181 -1.71 -0.65 -7.15
CA ASP A 181 -3.05 -0.08 -7.37
C ASP A 181 -3.17 1.32 -6.74
N ALA A 182 -2.74 1.47 -5.47
CA ALA A 182 -2.70 2.78 -4.81
C ALA A 182 -1.76 3.77 -5.52
N SER A 183 -0.68 3.29 -6.14
CA SER A 183 0.28 4.14 -6.86
C SER A 183 -0.31 4.83 -8.09
N ARG A 184 -1.39 4.30 -8.65
CA ARG A 184 -2.11 4.93 -9.78
C ARG A 184 -2.76 6.26 -9.42
N ILE A 185 -2.82 6.61 -8.13
CA ILE A 185 -3.15 7.98 -7.70
C ILE A 185 -2.15 9.03 -8.22
N LEU A 186 -0.94 8.61 -8.59
CA LEU A 186 0.09 9.48 -9.18
C LEU A 186 0.01 9.58 -10.71
N ASN A 187 -0.92 8.84 -11.34
CA ASN A 187 -1.14 8.92 -12.77
C ASN A 187 -2.10 10.09 -13.06
N GLU A 188 -1.54 11.28 -13.22
CA GLU A 188 -2.31 12.52 -13.44
C GLU A 188 -3.23 12.44 -14.66
N SER A 189 -2.78 11.82 -15.76
CA SER A 189 -3.62 11.59 -16.95
C SER A 189 -4.84 10.73 -16.63
N PHE A 190 -4.66 9.66 -15.87
CA PHE A 190 -5.77 8.80 -15.46
C PHE A 190 -6.75 9.53 -14.53
N LEU A 191 -6.26 10.30 -13.56
CA LEU A 191 -7.14 11.08 -12.68
C LEU A 191 -7.89 12.19 -13.44
N ALA A 192 -7.25 12.84 -14.41
CA ALA A 192 -7.90 13.82 -15.26
C ALA A 192 -9.01 13.18 -16.13
N ASP A 193 -8.74 12.02 -16.71
CA ASP A 193 -9.73 11.26 -17.49
C ASP A 193 -10.92 10.84 -16.63
N MET A 194 -10.68 10.40 -15.40
CA MET A 194 -11.73 10.07 -14.44
C MET A 194 -12.52 11.31 -14.01
N ARG A 195 -11.84 12.44 -13.77
CA ARG A 195 -12.52 13.70 -13.46
C ARG A 195 -13.44 14.15 -14.58
N ALA A 196 -13.07 13.96 -15.84
CA ALA A 196 -13.91 14.28 -16.99
C ALA A 196 -15.16 13.40 -17.11
N ARG A 197 -15.15 12.19 -16.50
CA ARG A 197 -16.29 11.25 -16.49
C ARG A 197 -17.24 11.47 -15.30
N VAL A 198 -16.72 11.96 -14.18
CA VAL A 198 -17.47 12.20 -12.94
C VAL A 198 -18.40 13.40 -13.10
N GLU A 199 -19.68 13.23 -12.73
CA GLU A 199 -20.68 14.31 -12.78
C GLU A 199 -20.67 15.17 -11.52
N GLY A 200 -20.52 14.55 -10.35
CA GLY A 200 -20.52 15.20 -9.05
C GLY A 200 -19.12 15.60 -8.57
N THR A 201 -18.90 15.48 -7.26
CA THR A 201 -17.59 15.73 -6.65
C THR A 201 -16.74 14.49 -6.76
N MET A 202 -15.54 14.62 -7.34
CA MET A 202 -14.59 13.52 -7.39
C MET A 202 -13.84 13.41 -6.05
N ALA A 203 -14.08 12.32 -5.34
CA ALA A 203 -13.28 11.93 -4.18
C ALA A 203 -12.43 10.69 -4.51
N VAL A 204 -11.28 10.55 -3.87
CA VAL A 204 -10.32 9.48 -4.11
C VAL A 204 -9.89 8.87 -2.77
N ALA A 205 -9.72 7.57 -2.69
CA ALA A 205 -9.22 6.91 -1.49
C ALA A 205 -8.18 5.83 -1.83
N VAL A 206 -7.13 5.77 -1.02
CA VAL A 206 -6.07 4.75 -1.07
C VAL A 206 -5.93 4.09 0.29
N PRO A 207 -6.90 3.24 0.69
CA PRO A 207 -6.94 2.68 2.04
C PRO A 207 -5.75 1.75 2.35
N HIS A 208 -5.30 1.02 1.34
CA HIS A 208 -4.10 0.18 1.40
C HIS A 208 -3.49 0.05 0.00
N GLN A 209 -2.32 -0.58 -0.08
CA GLN A 209 -1.50 -0.66 -1.29
C GLN A 209 -2.21 -1.19 -2.56
N ASP A 210 -3.12 -2.14 -2.43
CA ASP A 210 -3.76 -2.85 -3.56
C ASP A 210 -5.19 -2.32 -3.85
N VAL A 211 -5.55 -1.15 -3.35
CA VAL A 211 -6.86 -0.55 -3.61
C VAL A 211 -6.72 0.93 -3.88
N LEU A 212 -7.27 1.35 -5.02
CA LEU A 212 -7.61 2.73 -5.33
C LEU A 212 -9.11 2.81 -5.61
N VAL A 213 -9.80 3.69 -4.88
CA VAL A 213 -11.21 3.99 -5.08
C VAL A 213 -11.33 5.42 -5.60
N ILE A 214 -12.12 5.61 -6.64
CA ILE A 214 -12.53 6.93 -7.15
C ILE A 214 -14.05 7.00 -7.03
N ALA A 215 -14.58 8.00 -6.35
CA ALA A 215 -16.00 8.18 -6.14
C ALA A 215 -16.50 9.42 -6.90
N ASP A 216 -17.57 9.25 -7.67
CA ASP A 216 -18.46 10.30 -8.15
C ASP A 216 -19.54 10.52 -7.08
N VAL A 217 -19.28 11.46 -6.18
CA VAL A 217 -20.17 11.78 -5.07
C VAL A 217 -21.18 12.82 -5.54
N ARG A 218 -22.45 12.41 -5.63
CA ARG A 218 -23.58 13.21 -6.12
C ARG A 218 -24.51 13.67 -5.00
N ASN A 219 -24.38 13.11 -3.80
CA ASN A 219 -25.14 13.50 -2.62
C ASN A 219 -24.38 13.18 -1.31
N ASP A 220 -24.88 13.67 -0.18
CA ASP A 220 -24.26 13.50 1.16
C ASP A 220 -24.06 12.03 1.56
N ILE A 221 -24.92 11.12 1.11
CA ILE A 221 -24.84 9.69 1.42
C ILE A 221 -23.57 9.09 0.79
N GLY A 222 -23.12 9.61 -0.35
CA GLY A 222 -21.91 9.14 -1.03
C GLY A 222 -20.66 9.31 -0.18
N TYR A 223 -20.57 10.40 0.59
CA TYR A 223 -19.47 10.60 1.55
C TYR A 223 -19.51 9.56 2.67
N ASP A 224 -20.68 9.32 3.27
CA ASP A 224 -20.82 8.32 4.33
C ASP A 224 -20.44 6.91 3.84
N VAL A 225 -20.85 6.54 2.62
CA VAL A 225 -20.50 5.26 1.98
C VAL A 225 -19.00 5.18 1.72
N LEU A 226 -18.40 6.23 1.15
CA LEU A 226 -16.95 6.27 0.88
C LEU A 226 -16.14 6.11 2.17
N ALA A 227 -16.52 6.81 3.24
CA ALA A 227 -15.83 6.75 4.53
C ALA A 227 -15.88 5.34 5.14
N GLN A 228 -17.06 4.72 5.16
CA GLN A 228 -17.22 3.36 5.69
C GLN A 228 -16.43 2.34 4.86
N MET A 229 -16.48 2.46 3.54
CA MET A 229 -15.76 1.59 2.61
C MET A 229 -14.24 1.74 2.75
N THR A 230 -13.74 2.97 2.81
CA THR A 230 -12.32 3.28 3.00
C THR A 230 -11.83 2.69 4.32
N MET A 231 -12.58 2.89 5.41
CA MET A 231 -12.23 2.33 6.72
C MET A 231 -12.23 0.79 6.71
N SER A 232 -13.19 0.17 6.04
CA SER A 232 -13.26 -1.30 5.92
C SER A 232 -12.05 -1.87 5.19
N PHE A 233 -11.67 -1.29 4.05
CA PHE A 233 -10.47 -1.70 3.31
C PHE A 233 -9.18 -1.41 4.09
N PHE A 234 -9.11 -0.28 4.78
CA PHE A 234 -7.95 0.08 5.61
C PHE A 234 -7.74 -0.96 6.72
N ALA A 235 -8.81 -1.35 7.43
CA ALA A 235 -8.74 -2.32 8.50
C ALA A 235 -8.44 -3.76 8.02
N GLY A 236 -8.90 -4.13 6.82
CA GLY A 236 -8.69 -5.45 6.23
C GLY A 236 -7.39 -5.60 5.42
N GLY A 237 -6.76 -4.49 5.04
CA GLY A 237 -5.57 -4.46 4.19
C GLY A 237 -4.31 -5.01 4.86
N ARG A 238 -3.44 -5.69 4.08
CA ARG A 238 -2.15 -6.18 4.59
C ARG A 238 -1.15 -5.03 4.84
N VAL A 239 -1.20 -4.01 4.00
CA VAL A 239 -0.31 -2.83 4.03
C VAL A 239 -1.17 -1.56 4.02
N PRO A 240 -1.76 -1.18 5.17
CA PRO A 240 -2.63 -0.01 5.25
C PRO A 240 -1.86 1.29 4.98
N ILE A 241 -2.55 2.28 4.39
CA ILE A 241 -1.97 3.59 4.03
C ILE A 241 -2.65 4.70 4.84
N THR A 242 -3.94 4.95 4.61
CA THR A 242 -4.73 5.96 5.36
C THR A 242 -6.20 5.55 5.42
N ALA A 243 -6.90 5.94 6.48
CA ALA A 243 -8.35 5.77 6.58
C ALA A 243 -9.11 6.97 5.98
N LEU A 244 -8.42 8.03 5.58
CA LEU A 244 -9.02 9.22 4.98
C LEU A 244 -9.17 9.09 3.47
N SER A 245 -10.10 9.88 2.94
CA SER A 245 -10.27 10.10 1.51
C SER A 245 -9.74 11.49 1.15
N PHE A 246 -9.61 11.76 -0.14
CA PHE A 246 -9.12 13.01 -0.70
C PHE A 246 -10.17 13.58 -1.64
N LEU A 247 -10.41 14.89 -1.61
CA LEU A 247 -11.06 15.58 -2.72
C LEU A 247 -10.04 15.77 -3.83
N TYR A 248 -10.47 15.54 -5.07
CA TYR A 248 -9.66 15.82 -6.25
C TYR A 248 -10.17 17.09 -6.95
N GLU A 249 -9.37 18.15 -6.89
CA GLU A 249 -9.70 19.43 -7.52
C GLU A 249 -8.45 20.04 -8.17
N ASN A 250 -8.56 20.40 -9.45
CA ASN A 250 -7.48 21.04 -10.23
C ASN A 250 -6.13 20.30 -10.14
N GLY A 251 -6.14 18.97 -10.17
CA GLY A 251 -4.94 18.15 -10.07
C GLY A 251 -4.38 17.99 -8.66
N LYS A 252 -5.05 18.51 -7.64
CA LYS A 252 -4.64 18.42 -6.23
C LYS A 252 -5.52 17.45 -5.45
N LEU A 253 -4.91 16.85 -4.43
CA LEU A 253 -5.55 15.91 -3.50
C LEU A 253 -5.60 16.52 -2.11
N GLU A 254 -6.78 16.91 -1.67
CA GLU A 254 -6.99 17.52 -0.35
C GLU A 254 -7.61 16.50 0.61
N PRO A 255 -6.94 16.13 1.72
CA PRO A 255 -7.49 15.19 2.68
C PRO A 255 -8.82 15.69 3.24
N ILE A 256 -9.83 14.83 3.27
CA ILE A 256 -11.13 15.12 3.88
C ILE A 256 -11.44 14.15 5.00
N PHE A 257 -11.95 14.72 6.09
CA PHE A 257 -12.53 13.97 7.18
C PHE A 257 -14.05 13.95 7.03
N ILE A 258 -14.61 12.76 6.85
CA ILE A 258 -16.05 12.58 6.71
C ILE A 258 -16.61 12.18 8.08
N LEU A 259 -17.37 13.07 8.70
CA LEU A 259 -18.06 12.82 9.97
C LEU A 259 -19.19 11.82 9.75
N GLY A 260 -18.96 10.56 10.10
CA GLY A 260 -20.01 9.53 10.02
C GLY A 260 -21.22 9.91 10.87
N LYS A 261 -22.39 10.06 10.22
CA LYS A 261 -23.65 10.23 10.95
C LYS A 261 -23.98 8.90 11.65
N LYS A 262 -24.25 8.94 12.97
CA LYS A 262 -24.72 7.78 13.74
C LYS A 262 -25.89 7.13 13.00
N ARG A 263 -25.81 5.82 12.73
CA ARG A 263 -26.98 5.01 12.37
C ARG A 263 -28.07 5.30 13.42
N ARG A 264 -29.21 5.85 12.99
CA ARG A 264 -30.42 5.75 13.80
C ARG A 264 -30.74 4.26 13.87
N THR A 265 -30.64 3.70 15.08
CA THR A 265 -31.15 2.39 15.47
C THR A 265 -32.63 2.29 15.16
#